data_AF-A0A3N8D5A3-F1
#
_entry.id   AF-A0A3N8D5A3-F1
#
_cell.length_a   1.000
_cell.length_b   1.000
_cell.length_c   1.000
_cell.angle_alpha   90.00
_cell.angle_beta   90.00
_cell.angle_gamma   90.00
#
_symmetry.space_group_name_H-M   'P 1'
#
loop_
_entity.id
_entity.type
_entity.pdbx_description
1 polymer ?
#
loop_
_entity_poly.entity_id
_entity_poly.type
_entity_poly.pdbx_seq_one_letter_code
_entity_poly.pdbx_strand_id
1 'polypeptide(L)'
;MKLKRLGWAAAHATAAMGVLWAVHAQAELGGAPMSPPADDHAATVRALQRAMRSADGAQANAAAYTVREITLGSGTVIHEYTTAAGTVFGLAWRGPSMPDLESLLGSYFPQYTAGVQVAHAARGWRAPVSVDTSGLVIRTGGHMGAFAGQAWLPAALPAGLSGTDIQ
;
A
#
# COMPACT_ATOMS: atom_id res chain seq x y z
N MET A 1 -76.03 -17.02 16.14
CA MET A 1 -75.56 -16.63 17.50
C MET A 1 -74.07 -16.35 17.41
N LYS A 2 -73.59 -15.09 17.48
CA LYS A 2 -73.05 -14.43 18.69
C LYS A 2 -72.09 -15.37 19.45
N LEU A 3 -70.77 -15.14 19.58
CA LEU A 3 -70.06 -14.02 20.24
C LEU A 3 -68.54 -14.09 19.92
N LYS A 4 -67.90 -13.05 19.34
CA LYS A 4 -66.88 -12.16 19.94
C LYS A 4 -65.98 -12.71 21.07
N ARG A 5 -64.64 -12.65 20.89
CA ARG A 5 -63.61 -11.82 21.60
C ARG A 5 -62.19 -12.43 21.35
N LEU A 6 -61.20 -11.73 20.80
CA LEU A 6 -60.38 -10.57 21.25
C LEU A 6 -59.09 -11.01 21.98
N GLY A 7 -57.94 -10.53 21.47
CA GLY A 7 -56.60 -10.57 22.12
C GLY A 7 -55.61 -11.47 21.37
N TRP A 8 -54.38 -11.09 21.04
CA TRP A 8 -53.57 -9.90 21.32
C TRP A 8 -52.46 -9.83 20.25
N ALA A 9 -51.93 -8.63 20.02
CA ALA A 9 -50.84 -8.36 19.08
C ALA A 9 -49.51 -9.00 19.52
N ALA A 10 -48.72 -9.45 18.54
CA ALA A 10 -47.27 -9.54 18.65
C ALA A 10 -46.67 -9.15 17.29
N ALA A 11 -46.47 -7.85 17.11
CA ALA A 11 -45.68 -7.32 16.00
C ALA A 11 -44.22 -7.72 16.21
N HIS A 12 -43.74 -8.69 15.42
CA HIS A 12 -42.34 -9.08 15.43
C HIS A 12 -41.56 -8.08 14.57
N ALA A 13 -41.05 -7.03 15.21
CA ALA A 13 -40.01 -6.19 14.64
C ALA A 13 -38.67 -6.93 14.76
N THR A 14 -38.32 -7.75 13.76
CA THR A 14 -36.98 -8.30 13.63
C THR A 14 -36.13 -7.29 12.86
N ALA A 15 -35.26 -6.62 13.60
CA ALA A 15 -34.25 -5.72 13.07
C ALA A 15 -33.33 -6.49 12.11
N ALA A 16 -33.27 -6.02 10.85
CA ALA A 16 -32.25 -6.45 9.91
C ALA A 16 -30.90 -5.92 10.41
N MET A 17 -30.12 -6.78 11.06
CA MET A 17 -28.73 -6.51 11.42
C MET A 17 -27.93 -6.49 10.11
N GLY A 18 -27.83 -5.31 9.51
CA GLY A 18 -26.97 -5.07 8.37
C GLY A 18 -25.54 -5.37 8.80
N VAL A 19 -24.98 -6.47 8.29
CA VAL A 19 -23.55 -6.74 8.38
C VAL A 19 -22.88 -5.62 7.58
N LEU A 20 -22.38 -4.62 8.29
CA LEU A 20 -21.45 -3.65 7.73
C LEU A 20 -20.19 -4.45 7.40
N TRP A 21 -20.03 -4.80 6.13
CA TRP A 21 -18.75 -5.27 5.63
C TRP A 21 -17.82 -4.08 5.81
N ALA A 22 -17.01 -4.12 6.87
CA ALA A 22 -15.85 -3.26 6.96
C ALA A 22 -14.98 -3.68 5.77
N VAL A 23 -15.10 -2.95 4.67
CA VAL A 23 -14.06 -2.92 3.66
C VAL A 23 -12.86 -2.40 4.42
N HIS A 24 -12.03 -3.31 4.93
CA HIS A 24 -10.71 -2.94 5.36
C HIS A 24 -10.05 -2.40 4.09
N ALA A 25 -9.99 -1.07 3.99
CA ALA A 25 -9.16 -0.40 3.01
C ALA A 25 -7.72 -0.68 3.44
N GLN A 26 -7.27 -1.90 3.18
CA GLN A 26 -5.88 -2.27 3.29
C GLN A 26 -5.17 -1.42 2.26
N ALA A 27 -4.24 -0.65 2.76
CA ALA A 27 -3.49 0.22 1.92
C ALA A 27 -2.27 -0.50 1.41
N GLU A 28 -2.42 -0.94 0.18
CA GLU A 28 -1.50 -1.84 -0.48
C GLU A 28 -1.08 -1.20 -1.80
N LEU A 29 0.06 -1.65 -2.32
CA LEU A 29 0.44 -1.39 -3.70
C LEU A 29 -0.72 -1.77 -4.64
N GLY A 30 -1.19 -0.83 -5.46
CA GLY A 30 -2.37 -0.98 -6.31
C GLY A 30 -3.71 -0.61 -5.66
N GLY A 31 -3.71 -0.27 -4.37
CA GLY A 31 -4.88 0.11 -3.57
C GLY A 31 -4.86 1.56 -3.10
N ALA A 32 -5.57 1.83 -2.00
CA ALA A 32 -5.61 3.15 -1.37
C ALA A 32 -4.34 3.44 -0.55
N PRO A 33 -4.03 4.70 -0.21
CA PRO A 33 -2.84 5.05 0.56
C PRO A 33 -2.93 4.66 2.04
N MET A 34 -1.81 4.37 2.71
CA MET A 34 -1.81 3.73 4.02
C MET A 34 -2.13 4.63 5.20
N SER A 35 -2.77 4.04 6.20
CA SER A 35 -2.81 4.61 7.53
C SER A 35 -1.61 4.06 8.32
N PRO A 36 -0.91 4.90 9.09
CA PRO A 36 0.08 4.39 10.03
C PRO A 36 -0.54 3.35 10.97
N PRO A 37 0.25 2.37 11.47
CA PRO A 37 -0.22 1.42 12.46
C PRO A 37 -0.87 2.12 13.66
N ALA A 38 -2.03 1.64 14.11
CA ALA A 38 -2.81 2.33 15.15
C ALA A 38 -2.11 2.39 16.51
N ASP A 39 -1.22 1.43 16.76
CA ASP A 39 -0.35 1.32 17.94
C ASP A 39 0.95 2.14 17.82
N ASP A 40 1.28 2.64 16.62
CA ASP A 40 2.43 3.51 16.40
C ASP A 40 2.05 4.99 16.56
N HIS A 41 1.90 5.41 17.81
CA HIS A 41 1.54 6.80 18.15
C HIS A 41 2.62 7.84 17.81
N ALA A 42 3.86 7.39 17.55
CA ALA A 42 4.95 8.26 17.13
C ALA A 42 4.99 8.45 15.61
N ALA A 43 4.16 7.72 14.86
CA ALA A 43 4.14 7.83 13.42
C ALA A 43 3.65 9.20 12.95
N THR A 44 4.28 9.73 11.90
CA THR A 44 3.90 11.00 11.28
C THR A 44 3.63 10.82 9.80
N VAL A 45 2.73 11.64 9.24
CA VAL A 45 2.37 11.60 7.82
C VAL A 45 2.50 12.98 7.20
N ARG A 46 3.16 13.07 6.06
CA ARG A 46 3.28 14.29 5.25
C ARG A 46 2.97 13.98 3.79
N ALA A 47 2.13 14.80 3.15
CA ALA A 47 1.84 14.68 1.73
C ALA A 47 2.47 15.84 0.95
N LEU A 48 3.10 15.54 -0.19
CA LEU A 48 3.64 16.50 -1.13
C LEU A 48 3.18 16.17 -2.54
N GLN A 49 2.49 17.10 -3.18
CA GLN A 49 2.11 16.98 -4.58
C GLN A 49 3.30 17.32 -5.48
N ARG A 50 3.62 16.44 -6.42
CA ARG A 50 4.73 16.59 -7.36
C ARG A 50 4.19 16.71 -8.77
N ALA A 51 4.67 17.72 -9.49
CA ALA A 51 4.49 17.81 -10.93
C ALA A 51 5.52 16.93 -11.63
N MET A 52 5.08 16.19 -12.65
CA MET A 52 5.98 15.52 -13.58
C MET A 52 6.76 16.56 -14.39
N ARG A 53 8.05 16.30 -14.63
CA ARG A 53 8.85 17.10 -15.55
C ARG A 53 8.89 16.35 -16.87
N SER A 54 8.44 16.98 -17.95
CA SER A 54 8.67 16.46 -19.29
C SER A 54 10.19 16.38 -19.53
N ALA A 55 10.65 15.35 -20.24
CA ALA A 55 12.06 15.20 -20.60
C ALA A 55 12.63 16.45 -21.34
N ASP A 56 11.77 17.23 -22.00
CA ASP A 56 12.12 18.46 -22.73
C ASP A 56 12.03 19.76 -21.88
N GLY A 57 11.85 19.68 -20.56
CA GLY A 57 11.84 20.87 -19.69
C GLY A 57 10.63 21.80 -19.85
N ALA A 58 9.76 21.58 -20.84
CA ALA A 58 8.46 22.23 -20.95
C ALA A 58 7.54 21.73 -19.83
N GLN A 59 6.84 22.63 -19.13
CA GLN A 59 5.67 22.24 -18.35
C GLN A 59 4.61 21.70 -19.32
N ALA A 60 4.63 20.39 -19.57
CA ALA A 60 3.41 19.72 -20.00
C ALA A 60 2.40 19.87 -18.87
N ASN A 61 1.10 19.74 -19.18
CA ASN A 61 0.08 19.48 -18.17
C ASN A 61 0.42 18.16 -17.47
N ALA A 62 1.36 18.25 -16.55
CA ALA A 62 2.00 17.14 -15.89
C ALA A 62 0.95 16.52 -14.97
N ALA A 63 0.58 15.27 -15.23
CA ALA A 63 -0.30 14.56 -14.31
C ALA A 63 0.36 14.56 -12.93
N ALA A 64 -0.17 15.34 -12.00
CA ALA A 64 0.43 15.43 -10.68
C ALA A 64 0.23 14.09 -9.96
N TYR A 65 1.29 13.62 -9.31
CA TYR A 65 1.19 12.52 -8.35
C TYR A 65 1.48 13.05 -6.95
N THR A 66 0.99 12.36 -5.95
CA THR A 66 1.24 12.71 -4.55
C THR A 66 2.26 11.74 -3.98
N VAL A 67 3.29 12.27 -3.34
CA VAL A 67 4.17 11.48 -2.48
C VAL A 67 3.72 11.66 -1.06
N ARG A 68 3.28 10.58 -0.42
CA ARG A 68 3.02 10.54 1.01
C ARG A 68 4.21 9.94 1.72
N GLU A 69 4.83 10.72 2.60
CA GLU A 69 5.86 10.27 3.51
C GLU A 69 5.23 9.86 4.83
N ILE A 70 5.59 8.68 5.32
CA ILE A 70 5.17 8.13 6.60
C ILE A 70 6.44 7.76 7.34
N THR A 71 6.69 8.45 8.45
CA THR A 71 7.79 8.09 9.35
C THR A 71 7.21 7.31 10.50
N LEU A 72 7.58 6.02 10.62
CA LEU A 72 7.19 5.16 11.73
C LEU A 72 7.97 5.52 13.01
N GLY A 73 7.45 5.15 14.17
CA GLY A 73 8.11 5.31 15.46
C GLY A 73 9.45 4.56 15.56
N SER A 74 9.65 3.54 14.73
CA SER A 74 10.93 2.85 14.57
C SER A 74 12.01 3.70 13.88
N GLY A 75 11.64 4.83 13.27
CA GLY A 75 12.51 5.66 12.42
C GLY A 75 12.57 5.20 10.95
N THR A 76 11.79 4.18 10.57
CA THR A 76 11.64 3.79 9.17
C THR A 76 10.73 4.77 8.44
N VAL A 77 11.23 5.32 7.35
CA VAL A 77 10.51 6.23 6.45
C VAL A 77 9.98 5.43 5.27
N ILE A 78 8.71 5.63 4.95
CA ILE A 78 8.00 5.03 3.82
C ILE A 78 7.49 6.16 2.93
N HIS A 79 7.77 6.09 1.63
CA HIS A 79 7.18 6.96 0.62
C HIS A 79 6.17 6.17 -0.20
N GLU A 80 4.93 6.65 -0.24
CA GLU A 80 3.87 6.15 -1.11
C GLU A 80 3.65 7.10 -2.28
N TYR A 81 3.67 6.56 -3.49
CA TYR A 81 3.47 7.30 -4.72
C TYR A 81 2.07 7.02 -5.22
N THR A 82 1.22 8.04 -5.17
CA THR A 82 -0.21 7.92 -5.44
C THR A 82 -0.60 8.70 -6.69
N THR A 83 -1.38 8.08 -7.58
CA THR A 83 -1.99 8.76 -8.73
C THR A 83 -3.03 9.79 -8.28
N ALA A 84 -3.46 10.67 -9.19
CA ALA A 84 -4.57 11.60 -8.91
C ALA A 84 -5.89 10.87 -8.56
N ALA A 85 -6.05 9.60 -8.95
CA ALA A 85 -7.20 8.77 -8.62
C ALA A 85 -7.12 8.15 -7.20
N GLY A 86 -6.04 8.39 -6.46
CA GLY A 86 -5.86 7.84 -5.12
C GLY A 86 -5.25 6.43 -5.09
N THR A 87 -4.81 5.90 -6.24
CA THR A 87 -4.17 4.57 -6.31
C THR A 87 -2.67 4.66 -6.05
N VAL A 88 -2.16 3.88 -5.11
CA VAL A 88 -0.72 3.72 -4.87
C VAL A 88 -0.10 2.91 -6.00
N PHE A 89 0.81 3.49 -6.78
CA PHE A 89 1.50 2.81 -7.88
C PHE A 89 2.96 2.47 -7.56
N GLY A 90 3.50 3.06 -6.50
CA GLY A 90 4.88 2.85 -6.07
C GLY A 90 5.05 3.08 -4.57
N LEU A 91 6.02 2.36 -4.01
CA LEU A 91 6.42 2.40 -2.61
C LEU A 91 7.94 2.45 -2.55
N ALA A 92 8.49 3.24 -1.64
CA ALA A 92 9.88 3.18 -1.25
C ALA A 92 10.00 3.22 0.26
N TRP A 93 11.03 2.61 0.82
CA TRP A 93 11.28 2.66 2.24
C TRP A 93 12.77 2.67 2.55
N ARG A 94 13.10 3.29 3.69
CA ARG A 94 14.43 3.30 4.26
C ARG A 94 14.37 3.46 5.76
N GLY A 95 15.15 2.68 6.49
CA GLY A 95 15.19 2.81 7.94
C GLY A 95 16.00 1.76 8.66
N PRO A 96 16.04 1.84 10.00
CA PRO A 96 16.74 0.87 10.83
C PRO A 96 16.01 -0.47 10.93
N SER A 97 14.72 -0.50 10.59
CA SER A 97 13.87 -1.70 10.63
C SER A 97 13.13 -1.90 9.31
N MET A 98 12.84 -3.16 8.96
CA MET A 98 12.00 -3.46 7.81
C MET A 98 10.55 -3.08 8.15
N PRO A 99 9.83 -2.33 7.30
CA PRO A 99 8.40 -2.12 7.49
C PRO A 99 7.63 -3.44 7.31
N ASP A 100 6.37 -3.45 7.73
CA ASP A 100 5.49 -4.58 7.44
C ASP A 100 5.20 -4.68 5.93
N LEU A 101 5.98 -5.50 5.24
CA LEU A 101 5.88 -5.70 3.80
C LEU A 101 4.60 -6.43 3.40
N GLU A 102 3.97 -7.17 4.29
CA GLU A 102 2.69 -7.81 4.02
C GLU A 102 1.60 -6.75 3.88
N SER A 103 1.53 -5.81 4.83
CA SER A 103 0.62 -4.66 4.75
C SER A 103 0.91 -3.78 3.52
N LEU A 104 2.19 -3.49 3.25
CA LEU A 104 2.57 -2.60 2.14
C LEU A 104 2.29 -3.20 0.75
N LEU A 105 2.59 -4.48 0.55
CA LEU A 105 2.46 -5.13 -0.75
C LEU A 105 1.09 -5.77 -0.95
N GLY A 106 0.40 -6.10 0.15
CA GLY A 106 -0.91 -6.74 0.15
C GLY A 106 -0.97 -7.94 -0.79
N SER A 107 -1.84 -7.91 -1.79
CA SER A 107 -1.99 -9.00 -2.77
C SER A 107 -0.70 -9.39 -3.53
N TYR A 108 0.31 -8.51 -3.58
CA TYR A 108 1.62 -8.78 -4.20
C TYR A 108 2.63 -9.46 -3.26
N PHE A 109 2.35 -9.54 -1.95
CA PHE A 109 3.24 -10.14 -0.96
C PHE A 109 3.61 -11.62 -1.25
N PRO A 110 2.70 -12.49 -1.72
CA PRO A 110 3.05 -13.86 -2.09
C PRO A 110 4.10 -13.92 -3.23
N GLN A 111 4.06 -12.99 -4.18
CA GLN A 111 5.05 -12.92 -5.27
C GLN A 111 6.42 -12.51 -4.73
N TYR A 112 6.46 -11.56 -3.79
CA TYR A 112 7.69 -11.16 -3.10
C TYR A 112 8.31 -12.34 -2.35
N THR A 113 7.54 -13.02 -1.49
CA THR A 113 8.05 -14.14 -0.68
C THR A 113 8.55 -15.31 -1.54
N ALA A 114 7.88 -15.61 -2.65
CA ALA A 114 8.37 -16.59 -3.62
C ALA A 114 9.72 -16.16 -4.22
N GLY A 115 9.88 -14.89 -4.59
CA GLY A 115 11.14 -14.34 -5.09
C GLY A 115 12.27 -14.38 -4.06
N VAL A 116 11.97 -14.10 -2.80
CA VAL A 116 12.91 -14.24 -1.66
C VAL A 116 13.41 -15.69 -1.55
N GLN A 117 12.51 -16.67 -1.60
CA GLN A 117 12.86 -18.09 -1.52
C GLN A 117 13.77 -18.53 -2.66
N VAL A 118 13.47 -18.11 -3.89
CA VAL A 118 14.32 -18.38 -5.07
C VAL A 118 15.70 -17.73 -4.92
N ALA A 119 15.76 -16.47 -4.47
CA ALA A 119 17.02 -15.78 -4.23
C ALA A 119 17.87 -16.48 -3.16
N HIS A 120 17.24 -16.94 -2.08
CA HIS A 120 17.91 -17.70 -1.01
C HIS A 120 18.43 -19.05 -1.49
N ALA A 121 17.64 -19.79 -2.28
CA ALA A 121 18.08 -21.06 -2.86
C ALA A 121 19.28 -20.89 -3.79
N ALA A 122 19.33 -19.79 -4.56
CA ALA A 122 20.39 -19.54 -5.55
C ALA A 122 21.66 -18.90 -4.97
N ARG A 123 21.53 -18.01 -3.97
CA ARG A 123 22.60 -17.10 -3.52
C ARG A 123 22.77 -17.03 -2.00
N GLY A 124 21.97 -17.78 -1.23
CA GLY A 124 22.01 -17.81 0.23
C GLY A 124 21.27 -16.67 0.92
N TRP A 125 21.31 -16.68 2.25
CA TRP A 125 20.50 -15.83 3.13
C TRP A 125 20.81 -14.32 3.09
N ARG A 126 21.94 -13.93 2.51
CA ARG A 126 22.42 -12.54 2.45
C ARG A 126 22.21 -11.88 1.09
N ALA A 127 21.59 -12.57 0.14
CA ALA A 127 21.41 -12.04 -1.20
C ALA A 127 20.36 -10.92 -1.21
N PRO A 128 20.63 -9.78 -1.89
CA PRO A 128 19.58 -8.83 -2.23
C PRO A 128 18.45 -9.52 -2.98
N VAL A 129 17.22 -9.17 -2.64
CA VAL A 129 16.03 -9.74 -3.27
C VAL A 129 15.55 -8.74 -4.32
N SER A 130 15.45 -9.22 -5.56
CA SER A 130 14.85 -8.50 -6.67
C SER A 130 13.83 -9.40 -7.33
N VAL A 131 12.58 -8.97 -7.38
CA VAL A 131 11.55 -9.60 -8.22
C VAL A 131 11.27 -8.65 -9.36
N ASP A 132 11.39 -9.15 -10.58
CA ASP A 132 11.14 -8.40 -11.80
C ASP A 132 10.15 -9.21 -12.64
N THR A 133 8.88 -8.81 -12.58
CA THR A 133 7.79 -9.42 -13.33
C THR A 133 7.01 -8.34 -14.06
N SER A 134 6.17 -8.72 -15.01
CA SER A 134 5.32 -7.78 -15.73
C SER A 134 4.31 -7.06 -14.82
N GLY A 135 3.95 -7.66 -13.68
CA GLY A 135 2.96 -7.12 -12.74
C GLY A 135 3.56 -6.38 -11.54
N LEU A 136 4.80 -6.69 -11.17
CA LEU A 136 5.46 -6.16 -9.98
C LEU A 136 6.96 -6.12 -10.19
N VAL A 137 7.56 -4.97 -9.90
CA VAL A 137 9.00 -4.89 -9.67
C VAL A 137 9.23 -4.50 -8.23
N ILE A 138 10.05 -5.27 -7.53
CA ILE A 138 10.50 -4.98 -6.16
C ILE A 138 12.00 -5.20 -6.06
N ARG A 139 12.65 -4.28 -5.36
CA ARG A 139 14.08 -4.31 -5.07
C ARG A 139 14.24 -4.04 -3.59
N THR A 140 14.79 -5.00 -2.86
CA THR A 140 15.02 -4.86 -1.41
C THR A 140 16.45 -5.21 -1.07
N GLY A 141 17.04 -4.48 -0.14
CA GLY A 141 18.38 -4.77 0.35
C GLY A 141 18.73 -3.95 1.59
N GLY A 142 20.02 -3.70 1.75
CA GLY A 142 20.58 -3.05 2.92
C GLY A 142 21.34 -4.03 3.80
N HIS A 143 21.72 -3.56 4.99
CA HIS A 143 22.38 -4.37 6.01
C HIS A 143 21.60 -4.26 7.32
N MET A 144 22.01 -5.05 8.32
CA MET A 144 21.42 -4.99 9.65
C MET A 144 21.46 -3.55 10.17
N GLY A 145 20.27 -2.99 10.48
CA GLY A 145 20.11 -1.60 10.95
C GLY A 145 20.08 -0.52 9.86
N ALA A 146 20.11 -0.88 8.57
CA ALA A 146 19.94 0.05 7.47
C ALA A 146 19.29 -0.66 6.27
N PHE A 147 17.99 -0.89 6.38
CA PHE A 147 17.18 -1.49 5.33
C PHE A 147 16.71 -0.45 4.34
N ALA A 148 16.64 -0.83 3.07
CA ALA A 148 16.06 -0.01 2.03
C ALA A 148 15.41 -0.88 0.96
N GLY A 149 14.37 -0.35 0.33
CA GLY A 149 13.74 -1.01 -0.81
C GLY A 149 12.76 -0.12 -1.52
N GLN A 150 12.31 -0.61 -2.67
CA GLN A 150 11.31 0.03 -3.50
C GLN A 150 10.50 -1.03 -4.24
N ALA A 151 9.22 -0.77 -4.43
CA ALA A 151 8.28 -1.60 -5.18
C ALA A 151 7.42 -0.71 -6.07
N TRP A 152 7.10 -1.15 -7.28
CA TRP A 152 6.16 -0.45 -8.15
C TRP A 152 5.47 -1.39 -9.12
N LEU A 153 4.34 -0.92 -9.64
CA LEU A 153 3.58 -1.61 -10.68
C LEU A 153 3.97 -1.03 -12.05
N PRO A 154 4.66 -1.79 -12.92
CA PRO A 154 5.12 -1.28 -14.21
C PRO A 154 3.99 -0.71 -15.06
N ALA A 155 2.82 -1.35 -15.06
CA ALA A 155 1.65 -0.93 -15.83
C ALA A 155 0.90 0.28 -15.23
N ALA A 156 1.15 0.63 -13.96
CA ALA A 156 0.49 1.75 -13.29
C ALA A 156 1.39 2.99 -13.18
N LEU A 157 2.62 2.95 -13.71
CA LEU A 157 3.49 4.12 -13.74
C LEU A 157 2.89 5.22 -14.64
N PRO A 158 2.73 6.45 -14.12
CA PRO A 158 2.35 7.59 -14.94
C PRO A 158 3.33 7.85 -16.10
N ALA A 159 2.81 8.34 -17.22
CA ALA A 159 3.57 8.52 -18.46
C ALA A 159 4.75 9.49 -18.30
N GLY A 160 5.98 8.99 -18.33
CA GLY A 160 7.19 9.80 -18.11
C GLY A 160 7.83 9.61 -16.72
N LEU A 161 7.25 8.76 -15.88
CA LEU A 161 7.93 8.17 -14.73
C LEU A 161 8.46 6.79 -15.08
N SER A 162 9.51 6.42 -14.36
CA SER A 162 10.19 5.13 -14.42
C SER A 162 10.39 4.60 -13.00
N GLY A 163 10.77 3.33 -12.87
CA GLY A 163 11.06 2.74 -11.57
C GLY A 163 12.18 3.44 -10.78
N THR A 164 13.06 4.20 -11.44
CA THR A 164 14.12 4.96 -10.77
C THR A 164 13.62 6.22 -10.07
N ASP A 165 12.39 6.67 -10.37
CA ASP A 165 11.75 7.82 -9.72
C ASP A 165 11.10 7.47 -8.36
N ILE A 166 11.05 6.18 -8.02
CA ILE A 166 10.51 5.64 -6.77
C ILE A 166 11.65 5.43 -5.78
N GLN A 167 11.76 6.28 -4.74
CA GLN A 167 12.90 6.38 -3.82
C GLN A 167 12.52 6.80 -2.41
#